data_AF-A0A3P9L268-F1
#
_entry.id   AF-A0A3P9L268-F1
#
_cell.length_a   1.000
_cell.length_b   1.000
_cell.length_c   1.000
_cell.angle_alpha   90.00
_cell.angle_beta   90.00
_cell.angle_gamma   90.00
#
_symmetry.space_group_name_H-M   'P 1'
#
loop_
_entity.id
_entity.type
_entity.pdbx_description
1 polymer ?
#
loop_
_entity_poly.entity_id
_entity_poly.type
_entity_poly.pdbx_seq_one_letter_code
_entity_poly.pdbx_strand_id
1 'polypeptide(L)'
;MFWGSLSRDEANSVHYGSHRCVNFFLNNYYLLLRLQGDFEGMDGFSVTFTEAVCLGTSLTLSGIFYYLHKKKKNVVDKLENAPHFTIDGKLRNLLKATPGEALQYAVIEGSVKPAGEPLRSNSHQDIVGVLQKFTLKEHRLVWSGISRTWMDTERILHKRVNVMPFSLVGLDEMAVKVLSPLHASGENTEIINEKFHQPSYSFGQLVGQYLSGEKPKGHLEIEEMLKVGTTLTGIGELILDTEGNLCLRPPSDNSEYFLSLADFETICKENCLVAFWWKVLAATSALAGAAVLFWVALRYYKHLKRRWEMEQESQEFARLLAEAARLRANDRGVPPNEANNHSFPPNECVICLTQPRDCILLECGHVCCCFVCFQSMHQQKCPICRQDIVRVLPFYQP
;
A
#
# COMPACT_ATOMS: atom_id res chain seq x y z
N MET A 1 -53.39 -6.19 -6.82
CA MET A 1 -53.08 -7.21 -5.81
C MET A 1 -51.58 -7.43 -5.86
N PHE A 2 -50.85 -6.79 -4.93
CA PHE A 2 -49.95 -7.45 -3.96
C PHE A 2 -49.00 -8.42 -4.67
N TRP A 3 -47.70 -8.14 -4.84
CA TRP A 3 -46.64 -7.81 -3.87
C TRP A 3 -45.86 -6.56 -4.33
N GLY A 4 -45.24 -5.71 -3.51
CA GLY A 4 -44.72 -5.87 -2.16
C GLY A 4 -43.35 -5.18 -2.15
N SER A 5 -43.33 -3.96 -1.61
CA SER A 5 -42.18 -3.10 -1.35
C SER A 5 -40.96 -3.83 -0.77
N LEU A 6 -39.79 -3.63 -1.36
CA LEU A 6 -38.53 -3.67 -0.64
C LEU A 6 -37.58 -2.64 -1.27
N SER A 7 -37.64 -1.43 -0.71
CA SER A 7 -36.65 -0.38 -0.86
C SER A 7 -35.28 -0.95 -0.49
N ARG A 8 -34.40 -1.04 -1.49
CA ARG A 8 -33.00 -1.42 -1.31
C ARG A 8 -32.15 -0.20 -1.65
N ASP A 9 -32.39 0.88 -0.92
CA ASP A 9 -31.64 2.15 -1.01
C ASP A 9 -31.47 2.69 0.42
N GLU A 10 -30.67 2.00 1.23
CA GLU A 10 -30.27 2.46 2.56
C GLU A 10 -28.98 1.74 3.00
N ALA A 11 -27.93 1.89 2.19
CA ALA A 11 -26.58 1.45 2.53
C ALA A 11 -25.56 2.14 1.61
N ASN A 12 -25.51 3.47 1.61
CA ASN A 12 -24.36 4.23 1.08
C ASN A 12 -24.52 5.73 1.31
N SER A 13 -24.13 6.22 2.49
CA SER A 13 -23.67 7.61 2.61
C SER A 13 -22.58 7.80 3.68
N VAL A 14 -22.42 6.87 4.61
CA VAL A 14 -21.28 6.83 5.55
C VAL A 14 -20.09 6.07 4.94
N HIS A 15 -19.48 6.59 3.88
CA HIS A 15 -18.19 6.05 3.42
C HIS A 15 -17.31 7.00 2.59
N TYR A 16 -17.67 8.28 2.47
CA TYR A 16 -17.04 9.18 1.49
C TYR A 16 -15.68 9.79 1.90
N GLY A 17 -15.24 9.64 3.15
CA GLY A 17 -13.93 10.15 3.61
C GLY A 17 -12.78 9.13 3.57
N SER A 18 -13.07 7.82 3.65
CA SER A 18 -12.06 6.77 3.80
C SER A 18 -11.85 5.93 2.53
N HIS A 19 -12.85 5.86 1.63
CA HIS A 19 -12.73 5.11 0.37
C HIS A 19 -11.79 5.73 -0.67
N ARG A 20 -11.43 7.02 -0.55
CA ARG A 20 -10.45 7.64 -1.46
C ARG A 20 -9.01 7.19 -1.21
N CYS A 21 -8.64 6.74 -0.01
CA CYS A 21 -7.28 6.23 0.22
C CYS A 21 -7.12 4.78 -0.27
N VAL A 22 -8.13 3.94 -0.15
CA VAL A 22 -8.03 2.53 -0.57
C VAL A 22 -8.08 2.38 -2.10
N ASN A 23 -8.89 3.19 -2.79
CA ASN A 23 -8.98 3.14 -4.26
C ASN A 23 -7.85 3.91 -4.99
N PHE A 24 -7.10 4.78 -4.31
CA PHE A 24 -5.96 5.48 -4.93
C PHE A 24 -4.72 4.60 -5.08
N PHE A 25 -4.56 3.59 -4.20
CA PHE A 25 -3.41 2.68 -4.24
C PHE A 25 -3.57 1.53 -5.26
N LEU A 26 -4.80 1.05 -5.51
CA LEU A 26 -5.05 0.01 -6.50
C LEU A 26 -4.83 0.48 -7.96
N ASN A 27 -5.00 1.79 -8.22
CA ASN A 27 -4.87 2.34 -9.57
C ASN A 27 -3.42 2.73 -9.95
N ASN A 28 -2.50 2.77 -8.98
CA ASN A 28 -1.08 3.10 -9.21
C ASN A 28 -0.15 1.88 -9.33
N TYR A 29 -0.67 0.67 -9.07
CA TYR A 29 0.12 -0.58 -9.15
C TYR A 29 0.53 -0.93 -10.59
N TYR A 30 -0.22 -0.45 -11.59
CA TYR A 30 0.07 -0.69 -13.01
C TYR A 30 1.09 0.29 -13.61
N LEU A 31 1.40 1.41 -12.94
CA LEU A 31 2.28 2.45 -13.47
C LEU A 31 3.77 2.25 -13.14
N LEU A 32 4.09 1.37 -12.18
CA LEU A 32 5.47 1.04 -11.80
C LEU A 32 6.09 -0.10 -12.63
N LEU A 33 5.35 -0.64 -13.60
CA LEU A 33 5.78 -1.77 -14.45
C LEU A 33 6.51 -1.34 -15.75
N ARG A 34 6.92 -0.07 -15.89
CA ARG A 34 7.44 0.46 -17.17
C ARG A 34 8.72 1.29 -17.10
N LEU A 35 9.53 1.15 -16.05
CA LEU A 35 10.86 1.74 -16.03
C LEU A 35 11.91 0.63 -15.97
N GLN A 36 12.40 0.34 -17.16
CA GLN A 36 13.45 -0.61 -17.48
C GLN A 36 14.79 0.03 -17.14
N GLY A 37 15.52 -0.62 -16.24
CA GLY A 37 16.88 -0.27 -15.88
C GLY A 37 17.53 -1.53 -15.32
N ASP A 38 18.16 -2.30 -16.21
CA ASP A 38 18.94 -3.47 -15.84
C ASP A 38 20.12 -3.01 -14.97
N PHE A 39 20.10 -3.40 -13.70
CA PHE A 39 21.21 -3.20 -12.79
C PHE A 39 22.07 -4.47 -12.85
N GLU A 40 23.08 -4.47 -13.73
CA GLU A 40 24.08 -5.52 -13.79
C GLU A 40 24.99 -5.45 -12.56
N GLY A 41 24.95 -6.49 -11.72
CA GLY A 41 25.79 -6.61 -10.53
C GLY A 41 26.01 -8.07 -10.11
N MET A 42 27.21 -8.56 -10.46
CA MET A 42 28.00 -9.66 -9.85
C MET A 42 27.39 -11.07 -9.77
N ASP A 43 27.89 -11.94 -10.66
CA ASP A 43 28.11 -13.40 -10.57
C ASP A 43 27.26 -14.20 -9.57
N GLY A 44 26.10 -14.65 -10.05
CA GLY A 44 25.50 -15.93 -9.67
C GLY A 44 24.13 -15.88 -9.00
N PHE A 45 23.62 -14.73 -8.54
CA PHE A 45 22.26 -14.65 -7.99
C PHE A 45 21.66 -13.27 -8.19
N SER A 46 20.87 -13.08 -9.25
CA SER A 46 20.14 -11.84 -9.50
C SER A 46 18.82 -11.85 -8.72
N VAL A 47 18.67 -10.91 -7.78
CA VAL A 47 17.34 -10.58 -7.24
C VAL A 47 16.58 -9.88 -8.34
N THR A 48 15.42 -10.41 -8.73
CA THR A 48 14.59 -9.80 -9.78
C THR A 48 14.21 -8.38 -9.35
N PHE A 49 14.32 -7.40 -10.26
CA PHE A 49 13.92 -6.00 -10.00
C PHE A 49 12.53 -5.90 -9.36
N THR A 50 11.57 -6.70 -9.85
CA THR A 50 10.20 -6.79 -9.31
C THR A 50 10.16 -7.19 -7.83
N GLU A 51 11.04 -8.09 -7.39
CA GLU A 51 11.11 -8.55 -6.00
C GLU A 51 11.68 -7.46 -5.10
N ALA A 52 12.70 -6.73 -5.56
CA ALA A 52 13.25 -5.59 -4.84
C ALA A 52 12.22 -4.46 -4.69
N VAL A 53 11.47 -4.15 -5.74
CA VAL A 53 10.37 -3.16 -5.71
C VAL A 53 9.24 -3.62 -4.77
N CYS A 54 8.87 -4.91 -4.82
CA CYS A 54 7.84 -5.47 -3.94
C CYS A 54 8.26 -5.39 -2.46
N LEU A 55 9.52 -5.69 -2.14
CA LEU A 55 10.03 -5.59 -0.77
C LEU A 55 10.06 -4.13 -0.28
N GLY A 56 10.57 -3.21 -1.10
CA GLY A 56 10.60 -1.79 -0.76
C GLY A 56 9.20 -1.21 -0.55
N THR A 57 8.25 -1.54 -1.42
CA THR A 57 6.84 -1.10 -1.29
C THR A 57 6.15 -1.72 -0.07
N SER A 58 6.37 -3.00 0.22
CA SER A 58 5.79 -3.65 1.40
C SER A 58 6.28 -3.05 2.72
N LEU A 59 7.58 -2.73 2.82
CA LEU A 59 8.18 -2.13 4.01
C LEU A 59 7.69 -0.69 4.23
N THR A 60 7.66 0.10 3.16
CA THR A 60 7.18 1.50 3.21
C THR A 60 5.70 1.57 3.57
N LEU A 61 4.85 0.74 2.94
CA LEU A 61 3.43 0.67 3.28
C LEU A 61 3.21 0.20 4.72
N SER A 62 3.91 -0.84 5.17
CA SER A 62 3.81 -1.32 6.54
C SER A 62 4.19 -0.23 7.55
N GLY A 63 5.27 0.53 7.29
CA GLY A 63 5.69 1.67 8.11
C GLY A 63 4.65 2.78 8.17
N ILE A 64 4.07 3.18 7.03
CA ILE A 64 3.01 4.20 6.97
C ILE A 64 1.76 3.71 7.71
N PHE A 65 1.31 2.48 7.49
CA PHE A 65 0.13 1.91 8.13
C PHE A 65 0.33 1.78 9.65
N TYR A 66 1.52 1.37 10.09
CA TYR A 66 1.86 1.32 11.51
C TYR A 66 1.87 2.72 12.15
N TYR A 67 2.40 3.73 11.45
CA TYR A 67 2.35 5.12 11.91
C TYR A 67 0.90 5.62 12.06
N LEU A 68 0.04 5.36 11.07
CA LEU A 68 -1.37 5.74 11.12
C LEU A 68 -2.14 5.00 12.22
N HIS A 69 -1.87 3.70 12.40
CA HIS A 69 -2.37 2.92 13.53
C HIS A 69 -1.94 3.55 14.86
N LYS A 70 -0.66 3.87 15.04
CA LYS A 70 -0.15 4.48 16.27
C LYS A 70 -0.82 5.83 16.54
N LYS A 71 -0.99 6.66 15.51
CA LYS A 71 -1.68 7.95 15.63
C LYS A 71 -3.14 7.75 16.07
N LYS A 72 -3.89 6.85 15.41
CA LYS A 72 -5.31 6.61 15.75
C LYS A 72 -5.47 5.89 17.09
N LYS A 73 -4.57 4.99 17.45
CA LYS A 73 -4.54 4.36 18.78
C LYS A 73 -4.36 5.40 19.89
N ASN A 74 -3.46 6.37 19.73
CA ASN A 74 -3.30 7.44 20.72
C ASN A 74 -4.58 8.26 20.93
N VAL A 75 -5.36 8.48 19.86
CA VAL A 75 -6.66 9.17 19.95
C VAL A 75 -7.67 8.32 20.72
N VAL A 76 -7.78 7.03 20.38
CA VAL A 76 -8.64 6.08 21.08
C VAL A 76 -8.27 5.98 22.56
N ASP A 77 -6.99 5.82 22.88
CA ASP A 77 -6.52 5.70 24.27
C ASP A 77 -6.87 6.99 25.05
N LYS A 78 -6.81 8.19 24.44
CA LYS A 78 -7.26 9.44 25.08
C LYS A 78 -8.77 9.51 25.25
N LEU A 79 -9.54 9.03 24.28
CA LEU A 79 -11.00 8.97 24.34
C LEU A 79 -11.47 8.03 25.44
N GLU A 80 -10.90 6.82 25.55
CA GLU A 80 -11.26 5.85 26.59
C GLU A 80 -10.94 6.34 28.01
N ASN A 81 -9.86 7.11 28.17
CA ASN A 81 -9.50 7.72 29.45
C ASN A 81 -10.26 9.03 29.75
N ALA A 82 -11.06 9.54 28.81
CA ALA A 82 -11.77 10.80 28.97
C ALA A 82 -12.92 10.64 29.97
N PRO A 83 -12.96 11.45 31.05
CA PRO A 83 -14.08 11.45 31.96
C PRO A 83 -15.35 11.98 31.27
N HIS A 84 -16.45 11.26 31.48
CA HIS A 84 -17.77 11.64 31.00
C HIS A 84 -18.49 12.48 32.05
N PHE A 85 -18.96 13.66 31.67
CA PHE A 85 -19.69 14.56 32.57
C PHE A 85 -21.06 14.89 32.03
N THR A 86 -22.04 14.84 32.93
CA THR A 86 -23.35 15.46 32.74
C THR A 86 -23.24 16.96 32.95
N ILE A 87 -24.00 17.74 32.17
CA ILE A 87 -24.03 19.20 32.26
C ILE A 87 -24.89 19.60 33.48
N ASP A 88 -24.27 19.50 34.66
CA ASP A 88 -24.93 19.74 35.95
C ASP A 88 -24.20 20.81 36.77
N GLY A 89 -24.83 21.32 37.83
CA GLY A 89 -24.21 22.25 38.77
C GLY A 89 -22.91 21.72 39.42
N LYS A 90 -22.75 20.39 39.50
CA LYS A 90 -21.53 19.73 40.02
C LYS A 90 -20.30 19.98 39.13
N LEU A 91 -20.48 20.03 37.81
CA LEU A 91 -19.39 20.21 36.84
C LEU A 91 -18.71 21.57 37.04
N ARG A 92 -19.49 22.62 37.28
CA ARG A 92 -18.99 23.96 37.61
C ARG A 92 -18.14 23.96 38.88
N ASN A 93 -18.58 23.27 39.93
CA ASN A 93 -17.84 23.20 41.19
C ASN A 93 -16.54 22.40 41.03
N LEU A 94 -16.55 21.34 40.23
CA LEU A 94 -15.37 20.54 39.91
C LEU A 94 -14.31 21.39 39.16
N LEU A 95 -14.72 22.19 38.18
CA LEU A 95 -13.81 23.07 37.44
C LEU A 95 -13.18 24.13 38.36
N LYS A 96 -13.94 24.74 39.27
CA LYS A 96 -13.39 25.68 40.27
C LYS A 96 -12.40 25.02 41.23
N ALA A 97 -12.58 23.73 41.53
CA ALA A 97 -11.67 22.97 42.37
C ALA A 97 -10.41 22.49 41.63
N THR A 98 -10.40 22.56 40.30
CA THR A 98 -9.30 22.08 39.46
C THR A 98 -8.26 23.18 39.27
N PRO A 99 -6.96 22.90 39.46
CA PRO A 99 -5.91 23.88 39.26
C PRO A 99 -5.90 24.36 37.81
N GLY A 100 -6.07 25.67 37.60
CA GLY A 100 -6.14 26.29 36.27
C GLY A 100 -7.56 26.42 35.68
N GLU A 101 -8.61 26.09 36.44
CA GLU A 101 -10.03 26.22 36.04
C GLU A 101 -10.38 25.58 34.68
N ALA A 102 -9.56 24.59 34.28
CA ALA A 102 -9.59 23.98 32.97
C ALA A 102 -9.38 22.47 33.09
N LEU A 103 -10.17 21.72 32.33
CA LEU A 103 -10.06 20.28 32.20
C LEU A 103 -9.69 19.93 30.77
N GLN A 104 -8.54 19.28 30.59
CA GLN A 104 -7.88 19.14 29.27
C GLN A 104 -8.69 18.34 28.25
N TYR A 105 -9.37 17.27 28.68
CA TYR A 105 -10.12 16.40 27.79
C TYR A 105 -11.32 15.82 28.52
N ALA A 106 -12.52 16.13 28.07
CA ALA A 106 -13.76 15.68 28.67
C ALA A 106 -14.86 15.51 27.64
N VAL A 107 -15.78 14.61 27.95
CA VAL A 107 -16.96 14.31 27.14
C VAL A 107 -18.16 14.95 27.81
N ILE A 108 -18.92 15.73 27.04
CA ILE A 108 -20.19 16.29 27.47
C ILE A 108 -21.27 16.00 26.43
N GLU A 109 -22.48 15.75 26.91
CA GLU A 109 -23.66 15.56 26.07
C GLU A 109 -24.73 16.54 26.51
N GLY A 110 -25.36 17.19 25.54
CA GLY A 110 -26.39 18.18 25.83
C GLY A 110 -27.23 18.54 24.61
N SER A 111 -28.36 19.17 24.88
CA SER A 111 -29.27 19.67 23.84
C SER A 111 -28.80 21.02 23.31
N VAL A 112 -28.79 21.17 22.00
CA VAL A 112 -28.33 22.41 21.34
C VAL A 112 -29.34 23.55 21.52
N LYS A 113 -28.89 24.68 22.10
CA LYS A 113 -29.68 25.91 22.27
C LYS A 113 -28.97 27.12 21.65
N PRO A 114 -29.64 27.93 20.81
CA PRO A 114 -29.04 29.12 20.22
C PRO A 114 -28.86 30.22 21.28
N ALA A 115 -27.78 30.99 21.17
CA ALA A 115 -27.57 32.19 21.99
C ALA A 115 -28.37 33.41 21.49
N GLY A 116 -28.71 33.43 20.20
CA GLY A 116 -29.46 34.50 19.54
C GLY A 116 -30.59 33.95 18.66
N GLU A 117 -30.96 34.69 17.61
CA GLU A 117 -31.97 34.22 16.65
C GLU A 117 -31.47 32.98 15.89
N PRO A 118 -32.22 31.86 15.87
CA PRO A 118 -31.78 30.66 15.18
C PRO A 118 -31.80 30.84 13.66
N LEU A 119 -30.92 30.12 12.96
CA LEU A 119 -30.87 30.09 11.50
C LEU A 119 -32.07 29.28 10.99
N ARG A 120 -32.76 29.81 9.97
CA ARG A 120 -33.86 29.12 9.30
C ARG A 120 -33.36 28.45 8.03
N SER A 121 -33.84 27.25 7.75
CA SER A 121 -33.55 26.59 6.48
C SER A 121 -34.09 27.40 5.29
N ASN A 122 -33.33 27.39 4.19
CA ASN A 122 -33.73 28.02 2.93
C ASN A 122 -34.84 27.23 2.24
N SER A 123 -34.86 25.91 2.44
CA SER A 123 -35.77 24.98 1.78
C SER A 123 -37.05 24.75 2.59
N HIS A 124 -36.93 24.66 3.92
CA HIS A 124 -38.04 24.37 4.83
C HIS A 124 -38.13 25.42 5.94
N GLN A 125 -39.16 26.28 5.92
CA GLN A 125 -39.27 27.37 6.90
C GLN A 125 -39.48 26.91 8.35
N ASP A 126 -39.93 25.66 8.55
CA ASP A 126 -40.19 25.07 9.85
C ASP A 126 -38.93 24.57 10.56
N ILE A 127 -37.84 24.34 9.82
CA ILE A 127 -36.60 23.78 10.36
C ILE A 127 -35.67 24.92 10.77
N VAL A 128 -35.34 24.93 12.06
CA VAL A 128 -34.44 25.90 12.68
C VAL A 128 -33.19 25.22 13.23
N GLY A 129 -32.05 25.88 13.10
CA GLY A 129 -30.75 25.35 13.49
C GLY A 129 -29.75 26.41 13.93
N VAL A 130 -28.61 25.96 14.44
CA VAL A 130 -27.52 26.82 14.89
C VAL A 130 -26.33 26.82 13.92
N LEU A 131 -26.22 25.79 13.09
CA LEU A 131 -25.19 25.64 12.07
C LEU A 131 -25.89 25.26 10.78
N GLN A 132 -25.60 25.97 9.68
CA GLN A 132 -26.14 25.68 8.36
C GLN A 132 -24.99 25.65 7.36
N LYS A 133 -24.93 24.58 6.56
CA LYS A 133 -23.95 24.39 5.51
C LYS A 133 -24.67 24.14 4.19
N PHE A 134 -24.47 25.05 3.25
CA PHE A 134 -25.00 24.95 1.90
C PHE A 134 -23.87 24.59 0.94
N THR A 135 -24.02 23.48 0.23
CA THR A 135 -23.03 22.99 -0.74
C THR A 135 -23.69 22.81 -2.10
N LEU A 136 -23.22 23.55 -3.10
CA LEU A 136 -23.57 23.35 -4.50
C LEU A 136 -22.45 22.55 -5.17
N LYS A 137 -22.76 21.34 -5.60
CA LYS A 137 -21.87 20.47 -6.36
C LYS A 137 -22.31 20.40 -7.82
N GLU A 138 -21.37 20.18 -8.71
CA GLU A 138 -21.60 19.87 -10.10
C GLU A 138 -21.15 18.45 -10.38
N HIS A 139 -22.02 17.64 -10.97
CA HIS A 139 -21.73 16.28 -11.38
C HIS A 139 -21.33 16.30 -12.86
N ARG A 140 -20.18 15.72 -13.18
CA ARG A 140 -19.63 15.65 -14.54
C ARG A 140 -19.10 14.26 -14.82
N LEU A 141 -19.28 13.78 -16.05
CA LEU A 141 -18.57 12.63 -16.57
C LEU A 141 -17.32 13.10 -17.30
N VAL A 142 -16.15 12.60 -16.90
CA VAL A 142 -14.88 12.89 -17.56
C VAL A 142 -14.39 11.62 -18.25
N TRP A 143 -14.01 11.72 -19.51
CA TRP A 143 -13.43 10.60 -20.24
C TRP A 143 -12.02 10.33 -19.73
N SER A 144 -11.81 9.13 -19.17
CA SER A 144 -10.48 8.66 -18.79
C SER A 144 -9.83 7.96 -19.97
N GLY A 145 -8.79 8.57 -20.53
CA GLY A 145 -8.04 7.99 -21.66
C GLY A 145 -7.35 6.66 -21.32
N ILE A 146 -7.01 6.45 -20.05
CA ILE A 146 -6.32 5.25 -19.57
C ILE A 146 -7.28 4.06 -19.46
N SER A 147 -8.43 4.26 -18.80
CA SER A 147 -9.43 3.20 -18.62
C SER A 147 -10.39 3.08 -19.79
N ARG A 148 -10.35 4.03 -20.76
CA ARG A 148 -11.28 4.16 -21.89
C ARG A 148 -12.75 4.11 -21.44
N THR A 149 -13.03 4.76 -20.31
CA THR A 149 -14.36 4.81 -19.70
C THR A 149 -14.68 6.22 -19.22
N TRP A 150 -15.99 6.52 -19.18
CA TRP A 150 -16.50 7.73 -18.55
C TRP A 150 -16.49 7.57 -17.03
N MET A 151 -15.78 8.46 -16.34
CA MET A 151 -15.65 8.49 -14.88
C MET A 151 -16.56 9.58 -14.30
N ASP A 152 -17.37 9.24 -13.30
CA ASP A 152 -18.16 10.24 -12.58
C ASP A 152 -17.27 11.07 -11.65
N THR A 153 -17.39 12.38 -11.74
CA THR A 153 -16.60 13.34 -10.99
C THR A 153 -17.51 14.43 -10.45
N GLU A 154 -17.36 14.74 -9.18
CA GLU A 154 -18.04 15.85 -8.52
C GLU A 154 -17.08 17.03 -8.32
N ARG A 155 -17.56 18.24 -8.61
CA ARG A 155 -16.85 19.49 -8.34
C ARG A 155 -17.70 20.38 -7.44
N ILE A 156 -17.14 20.85 -6.33
CA ILE A 156 -17.82 21.84 -5.48
C ILE A 156 -17.74 23.20 -6.18
N LEU A 157 -18.89 23.77 -6.54
CA LEU A 157 -19.01 25.10 -7.14
C LEU A 157 -19.11 26.19 -6.08
N HIS A 158 -19.90 25.93 -5.04
CA HIS A 158 -20.11 26.89 -3.96
C HIS A 158 -20.26 26.15 -2.64
N LYS A 159 -19.64 26.70 -1.59
CA LYS A 159 -19.82 26.22 -0.22
C LYS A 159 -19.98 27.43 0.68
N ARG A 160 -21.10 27.51 1.39
CA ARG A 160 -21.40 28.55 2.38
C ARG A 160 -21.66 27.89 3.72
N VAL A 161 -21.09 28.45 4.78
CA VAL A 161 -21.30 27.97 6.14
C VAL A 161 -21.72 29.15 7.00
N ASN A 162 -22.91 29.07 7.59
CA ASN A 162 -23.46 30.06 8.50
C ASN A 162 -23.49 29.45 9.90
N VAL A 163 -22.97 30.17 10.89
CA VAL A 163 -22.91 29.71 12.29
C VAL A 163 -23.56 30.76 13.18
N MET A 164 -24.52 30.34 14.00
CA MET A 164 -25.06 31.10 15.12
C MET A 164 -24.44 30.55 16.41
N PRO A 165 -23.82 31.39 17.27
CA PRO A 165 -23.30 30.93 18.54
C PRO A 165 -24.35 30.17 19.34
N PHE A 166 -23.96 29.04 19.92
CA PHE A 166 -24.85 28.14 20.63
C PHE A 166 -24.18 27.53 21.87
N SER A 167 -25.02 27.02 22.76
CA SER A 167 -24.61 26.28 23.95
C SER A 167 -25.29 24.92 23.99
N LEU A 168 -24.63 23.97 24.65
CA LEU A 168 -25.18 22.68 25.01
C LEU A 168 -25.81 22.79 26.39
N VAL A 169 -27.09 22.45 26.49
CA VAL A 169 -27.86 22.56 27.72
C VAL A 169 -28.13 21.17 28.28
N GLY A 170 -27.83 21.00 29.56
CA GLY A 170 -28.13 19.79 30.32
C GLY A 170 -29.56 19.75 30.87
N LEU A 171 -29.86 18.71 31.63
CA LEU A 171 -31.15 18.57 32.32
C LEU A 171 -31.36 19.68 33.39
N ASP A 172 -30.27 20.22 33.94
CA ASP A 172 -30.27 21.23 35.00
C ASP A 172 -30.35 22.70 34.48
N GLU A 173 -30.77 22.92 33.22
CA GLU A 173 -30.75 24.25 32.53
C GLU A 173 -29.36 24.93 32.48
N MET A 174 -28.30 24.22 32.87
CA MET A 174 -26.93 24.69 32.77
C MET A 174 -26.46 24.61 31.32
N ALA A 175 -25.78 25.67 30.87
CA ALA A 175 -25.33 25.80 29.49
C ALA A 175 -23.80 25.77 29.39
N VAL A 176 -23.27 24.98 28.45
CA VAL A 176 -21.87 24.98 28.05
C VAL A 176 -21.76 25.59 26.66
N LYS A 177 -21.11 26.74 26.53
CA LYS A 177 -20.91 27.43 25.26
C LYS A 177 -19.89 26.68 24.40
N VAL A 178 -20.24 26.43 23.14
CA VAL A 178 -19.35 25.72 22.20
C VAL A 178 -18.51 26.74 21.44
N LEU A 179 -17.18 26.65 21.55
CA LEU A 179 -16.24 27.53 20.86
C LEU A 179 -15.66 26.86 19.62
N SER A 180 -15.58 27.61 18.52
CA SER A 180 -15.01 27.15 17.23
C SER A 180 -15.61 25.82 16.71
N PRO A 181 -16.95 25.74 16.50
CA PRO A 181 -17.61 24.50 16.06
C PRO A 181 -17.15 24.01 14.68
N LEU A 182 -16.57 24.90 13.86
CA LEU A 182 -16.04 24.57 12.52
C LEU A 182 -14.71 23.82 12.56
N HIS A 183 -13.98 23.88 13.68
CA HIS A 183 -12.71 23.17 13.86
C HIS A 183 -12.92 21.75 14.40
N ALA A 184 -14.15 21.42 14.80
CA ALA A 184 -14.47 20.09 15.31
C ALA A 184 -14.44 19.06 14.18
N SER A 185 -13.86 17.91 14.50
CA SER A 185 -13.96 16.67 13.73
C SER A 185 -15.26 15.96 14.09
N GLY A 186 -15.93 15.35 13.11
CA GLY A 186 -17.17 14.61 13.31
C GLY A 186 -18.34 15.14 12.49
N GLU A 187 -19.42 14.36 12.49
CA GLU A 187 -20.67 14.68 11.81
C GLU A 187 -21.59 15.45 12.76
N ASN A 188 -21.48 16.78 12.72
CA ASN A 188 -22.24 17.70 13.56
C ASN A 188 -23.44 18.34 12.84
N THR A 189 -23.80 17.86 11.65
CA THR A 189 -24.92 18.37 10.85
C THR A 189 -25.64 17.23 10.14
N GLU A 190 -26.96 17.35 10.00
CA GLU A 190 -27.81 16.44 9.21
C GLU A 190 -28.17 17.07 7.87
N ILE A 191 -28.35 16.25 6.83
CA ILE A 191 -28.89 16.71 5.56
C ILE A 191 -30.38 17.02 5.75
N ILE A 192 -30.77 18.27 5.45
CA ILE A 192 -32.15 18.75 5.54
C ILE A 192 -32.84 18.70 4.19
N ASN A 193 -32.12 19.12 3.15
CA ASN A 193 -32.63 19.11 1.79
C ASN A 193 -31.51 18.71 0.82
N GLU A 194 -31.88 17.88 -0.15
CA GLU A 194 -31.02 17.46 -1.24
C GLU A 194 -31.81 17.57 -2.54
N LYS A 195 -31.34 18.41 -3.46
CA LYS A 195 -32.03 18.69 -4.72
C LYS A 195 -31.09 18.61 -5.89
N PHE A 196 -31.36 17.66 -6.79
CA PHE A 196 -30.61 17.50 -8.04
C PHE A 196 -31.30 18.20 -9.21
N HIS A 197 -30.58 19.12 -9.85
CA HIS A 197 -31.01 19.88 -11.00
C HIS A 197 -30.39 19.30 -12.28
N GLN A 198 -31.22 18.65 -13.09
CA GLN A 198 -30.84 18.18 -14.42
C GLN A 198 -30.96 19.31 -15.45
N PRO A 199 -29.88 19.68 -16.14
CA PRO A 199 -29.92 20.59 -17.28
C PRO A 199 -30.63 19.93 -18.47
N SER A 200 -31.51 20.68 -19.13
CA SER A 200 -32.08 20.30 -20.41
C SER A 200 -31.10 20.65 -21.54
N TYR A 201 -30.60 19.63 -22.25
CA TYR A 201 -29.66 19.84 -23.35
C TYR A 201 -30.33 19.66 -24.71
N SER A 202 -29.98 20.55 -25.65
CA SER A 202 -30.31 20.38 -27.07
C SER A 202 -29.34 19.40 -27.75
N PHE A 203 -29.78 18.71 -28.80
CA PHE A 203 -29.01 17.67 -29.49
C PHE A 203 -27.61 18.14 -29.93
N GLY A 204 -27.48 19.37 -30.44
CA GLY A 204 -26.19 19.94 -30.85
C GLY A 204 -25.20 20.15 -29.69
N GLN A 205 -25.70 20.47 -28.49
CA GLN A 205 -24.86 20.60 -27.29
C GLN A 205 -24.38 19.22 -26.80
N LEU A 206 -25.21 18.19 -26.96
CA LEU A 206 -24.83 16.81 -26.61
C LEU A 206 -23.62 16.34 -27.43
N VAL A 207 -23.63 16.60 -28.75
CA VAL A 207 -22.54 16.19 -29.66
C VAL A 207 -21.23 16.90 -29.30
N GLY A 208 -21.28 18.22 -29.03
CA GLY A 208 -20.09 18.98 -28.61
C GLY A 208 -19.46 18.48 -27.31
N GLN A 209 -20.28 18.07 -26.34
CA GLN A 209 -19.82 17.52 -25.06
C GLN A 209 -19.11 16.16 -25.22
N TYR A 210 -19.59 15.29 -26.11
CA TYR A 210 -18.92 14.01 -26.41
C TYR A 210 -17.53 14.21 -27.01
N LEU A 211 -17.35 15.24 -27.84
CA LEU A 211 -16.05 15.58 -28.43
C LEU A 211 -15.10 16.24 -27.42
N SER A 212 -15.65 17.00 -26.46
CA SER A 212 -14.85 17.68 -25.43
C SER A 212 -14.25 16.74 -24.39
N GLY A 213 -14.70 15.48 -24.31
CA GLY A 213 -14.28 14.54 -23.26
C GLY A 213 -14.82 14.87 -21.86
N GLU A 214 -15.66 15.90 -21.74
CA GLU A 214 -16.38 16.28 -20.51
C GLU A 214 -17.87 16.38 -20.79
N LYS A 215 -18.68 15.70 -19.97
CA LYS A 215 -20.15 15.71 -20.08
C LYS A 215 -20.79 16.10 -18.73
N PRO A 216 -21.30 17.32 -18.58
CA PRO A 216 -21.98 17.76 -17.35
C PRO A 216 -23.33 17.03 -17.17
N LYS A 217 -23.53 16.39 -16.01
CA LYS A 217 -24.77 15.68 -15.63
C LYS A 217 -25.79 16.61 -14.99
N GLY A 218 -25.34 17.59 -14.22
CA GLY A 218 -26.20 18.53 -13.52
C GLY A 218 -25.59 19.06 -12.23
N HIS A 219 -26.40 19.79 -11.47
CA HIS A 219 -26.01 20.41 -10.22
C HIS A 219 -26.76 19.78 -9.06
N LEU A 220 -26.06 19.51 -7.96
CA LEU A 220 -26.61 18.99 -6.72
C LEU A 220 -26.51 20.07 -5.65
N GLU A 221 -27.67 20.49 -5.14
CA GLU A 221 -27.79 21.40 -4.01
C GLU A 221 -28.02 20.58 -2.74
N ILE A 222 -27.11 20.71 -1.77
CA ILE A 222 -27.21 20.03 -0.48
C ILE A 222 -27.23 21.09 0.62
N GLU A 223 -28.27 21.06 1.44
CA GLU A 223 -28.41 21.87 2.64
C GLU A 223 -28.32 20.98 3.88
N GLU A 224 -27.29 21.19 4.70
CA GLU A 224 -27.06 20.49 5.96
C GLU A 224 -27.26 21.46 7.13
N MET A 225 -27.85 20.99 8.24
CA MET A 225 -28.04 21.80 9.44
C MET A 225 -27.86 21.03 10.74
N LEU A 226 -27.34 21.71 11.76
CA LEU A 226 -27.47 21.30 13.17
C LEU A 226 -28.74 21.94 13.73
N LYS A 227 -29.76 21.12 13.96
CA LYS A 227 -31.08 21.59 14.41
C LYS A 227 -31.03 22.06 15.86
N VAL A 228 -31.94 22.95 16.23
CA VAL A 228 -32.14 23.30 17.65
C VAL A 228 -32.79 22.13 18.38
N GLY A 229 -32.32 21.83 19.59
CA GLY A 229 -32.86 20.75 20.43
C GLY A 229 -32.34 19.36 20.12
N THR A 230 -31.46 19.18 19.13
CA THR A 230 -30.76 17.89 18.94
C THR A 230 -29.74 17.68 20.04
N THR A 231 -29.61 16.44 20.50
CA THR A 231 -28.52 16.03 21.37
C THR A 231 -27.22 16.04 20.58
N LEU A 232 -26.19 16.69 21.13
CA LEU A 232 -24.86 16.75 20.53
C LEU A 232 -23.83 16.32 21.57
N THR A 233 -22.95 15.41 21.17
CA THR A 233 -21.81 14.96 21.97
C THR A 233 -20.60 15.79 21.60
N GLY A 234 -20.07 16.51 22.59
CA GLY A 234 -18.87 17.34 22.46
C GLY A 234 -17.72 16.79 23.26
N ILE A 235 -16.55 16.63 22.63
CA ILE A 235 -15.33 16.15 23.27
C ILE A 235 -14.22 17.17 23.06
N GLY A 236 -13.68 17.70 24.15
CA GLY A 236 -12.66 18.73 24.09
C GLY A 236 -12.22 19.22 25.45
N GLU A 237 -11.59 20.39 25.47
CA GLU A 237 -11.15 21.04 26.69
C GLU A 237 -12.29 21.88 27.26
N LEU A 238 -12.63 21.66 28.53
CA LEU A 238 -13.63 22.43 29.27
C LEU A 238 -12.93 23.51 30.08
N ILE A 239 -13.35 24.76 29.90
CA ILE A 239 -12.82 25.90 30.65
C ILE A 239 -13.94 26.70 31.29
N LEU A 240 -13.60 27.39 32.38
CA LEU A 240 -14.40 28.49 32.88
C LEU A 240 -13.95 29.80 32.20
N ASP A 241 -14.86 30.51 31.56
CA ASP A 241 -14.58 31.85 31.03
C ASP A 241 -14.41 32.86 32.19
N THR A 242 -13.82 34.01 31.89
CA THR A 242 -13.68 35.16 32.79
C THR A 242 -15.02 35.66 33.35
N GLU A 243 -16.10 35.47 32.59
CA GLU A 243 -17.49 35.74 32.99
C GLU A 243 -18.10 34.65 33.89
N GLY A 244 -17.34 33.58 34.16
CA GLY A 244 -17.81 32.41 34.88
C GLY A 244 -18.67 31.47 34.02
N ASN A 245 -18.71 31.61 32.70
CA ASN A 245 -19.48 30.74 31.81
C ASN A 245 -18.70 29.46 31.48
N LEU A 246 -19.37 28.31 31.39
CA LEU A 246 -18.72 27.06 30.97
C LEU A 246 -18.51 27.09 29.46
N CYS A 247 -17.31 26.80 28.98
CA CYS A 247 -17.00 26.78 27.56
C CYS A 247 -16.27 25.49 27.16
N LEU A 248 -16.69 24.91 26.05
CA LEU A 248 -16.01 23.79 25.39
C LEU A 248 -15.17 24.34 24.24
N ARG A 249 -13.87 24.03 24.21
CA ARG A 249 -12.93 24.52 23.19
C ARG A 249 -12.04 23.41 22.60
N PRO A 250 -11.40 23.66 21.45
CA PRO A 250 -10.35 22.78 20.93
C PRO A 250 -9.22 22.60 21.96
N PRO A 251 -8.77 21.36 22.22
CA PRO A 251 -7.74 21.09 23.23
C PRO A 251 -6.39 21.74 22.91
N SER A 252 -5.77 22.34 23.93
CA SER A 252 -4.43 22.93 23.83
C SER A 252 -3.32 21.90 23.56
N ASP A 253 -3.54 20.62 23.91
CA ASP A 253 -2.63 19.48 23.66
C ASP A 253 -2.69 18.93 22.22
N ASN A 254 -3.19 19.74 21.27
CA ASN A 254 -3.33 19.39 19.85
C ASN A 254 -4.10 18.06 19.61
N SER A 255 -4.95 17.68 20.58
CA SER A 255 -5.79 16.50 20.52
C SER A 255 -7.01 16.79 19.65
N GLU A 256 -7.58 15.75 19.02
CA GLU A 256 -8.74 15.92 18.15
C GLU A 256 -9.93 16.45 18.97
N TYR A 257 -10.50 17.57 18.52
CA TYR A 257 -11.73 18.17 19.02
C TYR A 257 -12.92 17.53 18.30
N PHE A 258 -13.89 16.97 19.03
CA PHE A 258 -15.03 16.31 18.41
C PHE A 258 -16.35 17.01 18.71
N LEU A 259 -17.19 17.12 17.67
CA LEU A 259 -18.60 17.45 17.78
C LEU A 259 -19.34 16.48 16.87
N SER A 260 -20.22 15.67 17.43
CA SER A 260 -20.97 14.68 16.68
C SER A 260 -22.40 14.57 17.20
N LEU A 261 -23.32 14.25 16.29
CA LEU A 261 -24.70 13.87 16.61
C LEU A 261 -24.80 12.44 17.14
N ALA A 262 -23.75 11.63 16.99
CA ALA A 262 -23.68 10.27 17.50
C ALA A 262 -23.18 10.22 18.96
N ASP A 263 -23.67 9.22 19.70
CA ASP A 263 -23.27 8.96 21.08
C ASP A 263 -21.77 8.72 21.23
N PHE A 264 -21.23 9.00 22.42
CA PHE A 264 -19.81 8.78 22.73
C PHE A 264 -19.33 7.35 22.40
N GLU A 265 -20.13 6.33 22.70
CA GLU A 265 -19.78 4.94 22.39
C GLU A 265 -19.57 4.69 20.90
N THR A 266 -20.39 5.32 20.06
CA THR A 266 -20.32 5.18 18.59
C THR A 266 -19.04 5.82 18.07
N ILE A 267 -18.70 7.02 18.54
CA ILE A 267 -17.46 7.72 18.20
C ILE A 267 -16.23 6.88 18.58
N CYS A 268 -16.24 6.29 19.78
CA CYS A 268 -15.19 5.40 20.24
C CYS A 268 -15.09 4.14 19.36
N LYS A 269 -16.20 3.45 19.12
CA LYS A 269 -16.23 2.24 18.28
C LYS A 269 -15.70 2.51 16.86
N GLU A 270 -16.09 3.62 16.23
CA GLU A 270 -15.61 4.00 14.90
C GLU A 270 -14.09 4.22 14.88
N ASN A 271 -13.56 4.99 15.82
CA ASN A 271 -12.11 5.24 15.90
C ASN A 271 -11.33 3.96 16.23
N CYS A 272 -11.87 3.08 17.08
CA CYS A 272 -11.32 1.77 17.37
C CYS A 272 -11.25 0.88 16.13
N LEU A 273 -12.33 0.83 15.33
CA LEU A 273 -12.38 0.06 14.09
C LEU A 273 -11.33 0.59 13.10
N VAL A 274 -11.23 1.90 12.93
CA VAL A 274 -10.22 2.51 12.05
C VAL A 274 -8.79 2.14 12.51
N ALA A 275 -8.49 2.24 13.81
CA ALA A 275 -7.20 1.84 14.34
C ALA A 275 -6.93 0.34 14.11
N PHE A 276 -7.92 -0.52 14.38
CA PHE A 276 -7.84 -1.95 14.15
C PHE A 276 -7.52 -2.28 12.69
N TRP A 277 -8.23 -1.66 11.74
CA TRP A 277 -7.96 -1.88 10.31
C TRP A 277 -6.56 -1.43 9.92
N TRP A 278 -6.07 -0.28 10.39
CA TRP A 278 -4.68 0.12 10.13
C TRP A 278 -3.65 -0.89 10.66
N LYS A 279 -3.91 -1.50 11.83
CA LYS A 279 -3.07 -2.59 12.37
C LYS A 279 -3.10 -3.83 11.47
N VAL A 280 -4.29 -4.23 11.02
CA VAL A 280 -4.45 -5.37 10.10
C VAL A 280 -3.69 -5.11 8.80
N LEU A 281 -3.83 -3.93 8.20
CA LEU A 281 -3.10 -3.55 6.99
C LEU A 281 -1.57 -3.54 7.19
N ALA A 282 -1.09 -3.04 8.33
CA ALA A 282 0.33 -3.06 8.65
C ALA A 282 0.88 -4.50 8.80
N ALA A 283 0.10 -5.38 9.43
CA ALA A 283 0.47 -6.78 9.62
C ALA A 283 0.45 -7.59 8.31
N THR A 284 -0.57 -7.42 7.47
CA THR A 284 -0.66 -8.13 6.19
C THR A 284 0.43 -7.71 5.22
N SER A 285 0.75 -6.41 5.15
CA SER A 285 1.88 -5.92 4.34
C SER A 285 3.23 -6.44 4.82
N ALA A 286 3.45 -6.51 6.14
CA ALA A 286 4.66 -7.11 6.72
C ALA A 286 4.77 -8.62 6.42
N LEU A 287 3.66 -9.37 6.52
CA LEU A 287 3.62 -10.79 6.21
C LEU A 287 3.90 -11.05 4.72
N ALA A 288 3.37 -10.23 3.83
CA ALA A 288 3.66 -10.33 2.39
C ALA A 288 5.16 -10.11 2.11
N GLY A 289 5.77 -9.09 2.72
CA GLY A 289 7.21 -8.85 2.62
C GLY A 289 8.05 -10.02 3.16
N ALA A 290 7.66 -10.57 4.31
CA ALA A 290 8.33 -11.74 4.91
C ALA A 290 8.23 -12.99 4.03
N ALA A 291 7.08 -13.22 3.37
CA ALA A 291 6.90 -14.34 2.44
C ALA A 291 7.81 -14.21 1.21
N VAL A 292 7.99 -13.01 0.66
CA VAL A 292 8.92 -12.76 -0.46
C VAL A 292 10.37 -13.00 -0.01
N LEU A 293 10.77 -12.48 1.16
CA LEU A 293 12.11 -12.73 1.72
C LEU A 293 12.37 -14.22 1.92
N PHE A 294 11.40 -14.95 2.47
CA PHE A 294 11.49 -16.40 2.65
C PHE A 294 11.64 -17.13 1.31
N TRP A 295 10.88 -16.75 0.29
CA TRP A 295 10.98 -17.33 -1.06
C TRP A 295 12.34 -17.06 -1.72
N VAL A 296 12.87 -15.84 -1.59
CA VAL A 296 14.22 -15.48 -2.07
C VAL A 296 15.29 -16.29 -1.33
N ALA A 297 15.18 -16.41 0.00
CA ALA A 297 16.10 -17.20 0.81
C ALA A 297 16.09 -18.70 0.44
N LEU A 298 14.91 -19.29 0.18
CA LEU A 298 14.80 -20.67 -0.29
C LEU A 298 15.46 -20.88 -1.65
N ARG A 299 15.30 -19.93 -2.58
CA ARG A 299 15.97 -19.98 -3.89
C ARG A 299 17.49 -19.84 -3.75
N TYR A 300 17.94 -18.92 -2.92
CA TYR A 300 19.37 -18.72 -2.64
C TYR A 300 20.01 -19.95 -2.01
N TYR A 301 19.34 -20.57 -1.02
CA TYR A 301 19.80 -21.80 -0.40
C TYR A 301 19.90 -22.96 -1.41
N LYS A 302 18.88 -23.12 -2.28
CA LYS A 302 18.93 -24.13 -3.36
C LYS A 302 20.08 -23.86 -4.34
N HIS A 303 20.36 -22.60 -4.66
CA HIS A 303 21.46 -22.22 -5.54
C HIS A 303 22.82 -22.56 -4.92
N LEU A 304 23.05 -22.18 -3.66
CA LEU A 304 24.26 -22.53 -2.91
C LEU A 304 24.44 -24.04 -2.82
N LYS A 305 23.37 -24.78 -2.54
CA LYS A 305 23.41 -26.25 -2.45
C LYS A 305 23.90 -26.88 -3.76
N ARG A 306 23.37 -26.45 -4.92
CA ARG A 306 23.84 -26.93 -6.24
C ARG A 306 25.31 -26.59 -6.48
N ARG A 307 25.76 -25.41 -6.06
CA ARG A 307 27.16 -25.01 -6.20
C ARG A 307 28.08 -25.89 -5.37
N TRP A 308 27.71 -26.20 -4.13
CA TRP A 308 28.45 -27.13 -3.28
C TRP A 308 28.47 -28.55 -3.85
N GLU A 309 27.36 -29.04 -4.40
CA GLU A 309 27.31 -30.34 -5.08
C GLU A 309 28.26 -30.38 -6.29
N MET A 310 28.25 -29.36 -7.14
CA MET A 310 29.17 -29.26 -8.29
C MET A 310 30.64 -29.16 -7.86
N GLU A 311 30.95 -28.43 -6.79
CA GLU A 311 32.30 -28.35 -6.24
C GLU A 311 32.78 -29.70 -5.70
N GLN A 312 31.90 -30.48 -5.05
CA GLN A 312 32.20 -31.84 -4.60
C GLN A 312 32.46 -32.79 -5.80
N GLU A 313 31.56 -32.81 -6.79
CA GLU A 313 31.73 -33.62 -8.01
C GLU A 313 33.02 -33.27 -8.76
N SER A 314 33.35 -31.98 -8.87
CA SER A 314 34.59 -31.52 -9.52
C SER A 314 35.84 -31.97 -8.76
N GLN A 315 35.81 -31.99 -7.42
CA GLN A 315 36.93 -32.47 -6.61
C GLN A 315 37.11 -33.98 -6.76
N GLU A 316 36.02 -34.74 -6.77
CA GLU A 316 36.07 -36.20 -6.99
C GLU A 316 36.63 -36.52 -8.38
N PHE A 317 36.14 -35.84 -9.41
CA PHE A 317 36.64 -36.02 -10.77
C PHE A 317 38.13 -35.67 -10.90
N ALA A 318 38.58 -34.58 -10.27
CA ALA A 318 39.99 -34.20 -10.24
C ALA A 318 40.87 -35.24 -9.53
N ARG A 319 40.37 -35.85 -8.45
CA ARG A 319 41.08 -36.95 -7.75
C ARG A 319 41.21 -38.19 -8.65
N LEU A 320 40.15 -38.60 -9.33
CA LEU A 320 40.17 -39.75 -10.24
C LEU A 320 41.15 -39.54 -11.40
N LEU A 321 41.19 -38.34 -11.99
CA LEU A 321 42.17 -37.99 -13.02
C LEU A 321 43.62 -38.05 -12.50
N ALA A 322 43.86 -37.53 -11.29
CA ALA A 322 45.19 -37.57 -10.68
C ALA A 322 45.65 -39.01 -10.38
N GLU A 323 44.73 -39.89 -9.95
CA GLU A 323 45.00 -41.31 -9.73
C GLU A 323 45.29 -42.05 -11.04
N ALA A 324 44.50 -41.83 -12.09
CA ALA A 324 44.75 -42.39 -13.42
C ALA A 324 46.12 -41.95 -13.99
N ALA A 325 46.52 -40.69 -13.77
CA ALA A 325 47.84 -40.20 -14.16
C ALA A 325 48.98 -40.92 -13.42
N ARG A 326 48.82 -41.22 -12.12
CA ARG A 326 49.82 -41.97 -11.34
C ARG A 326 49.99 -43.41 -11.84
N LEU A 327 48.89 -44.11 -12.14
CA LEU A 327 48.96 -45.47 -12.69
C LEU A 327 49.72 -45.52 -14.02
N ARG A 328 49.47 -44.57 -14.92
CA ARG A 328 50.21 -44.45 -16.19
C ARG A 328 51.70 -44.18 -16.00
N ALA A 329 52.08 -43.41 -14.99
CA ALA A 329 53.50 -43.16 -14.69
C ALA A 329 54.21 -44.44 -14.20
N ASN A 330 53.50 -45.31 -13.47
CA ASN A 330 54.06 -46.56 -12.95
C ASN A 330 54.26 -47.62 -14.06
N ASP A 331 53.43 -47.60 -15.11
CA ASP A 331 53.51 -48.53 -16.25
C ASP A 331 54.69 -48.23 -17.22
N ARG A 332 55.25 -47.02 -17.17
CA ARG A 332 56.45 -46.62 -17.96
C ARG A 332 57.78 -47.17 -17.41
N GLY A 333 57.76 -48.09 -16.44
CA GLY A 333 58.94 -48.68 -15.80
C GLY A 333 59.53 -49.92 -16.49
N VAL A 334 59.01 -50.36 -17.64
CA VAL A 334 59.53 -51.54 -18.37
C VAL A 334 60.51 -51.10 -19.46
N PRO A 335 61.76 -51.58 -19.48
CA PRO A 335 62.74 -51.18 -20.50
C PRO A 335 62.39 -51.76 -21.87
N PRO A 336 62.62 -51.03 -22.98
CA PRO A 336 62.34 -51.52 -24.32
C PRO A 336 63.44 -52.47 -24.77
N ASN A 337 63.08 -53.69 -25.15
CA ASN A 337 63.98 -54.56 -25.92
C ASN A 337 64.01 -54.04 -27.37
N GLU A 338 65.18 -53.61 -27.81
CA GLU A 338 65.42 -53.08 -29.15
C GLU A 338 65.27 -54.18 -30.21
N ALA A 339 64.29 -54.02 -31.10
CA ALA A 339 64.42 -54.47 -32.49
C ALA A 339 63.38 -53.79 -33.39
N ASN A 340 63.91 -53.01 -34.34
CA ASN A 340 63.35 -52.68 -35.65
C ASN A 340 62.28 -51.59 -35.79
N ASN A 341 62.72 -50.60 -36.58
CA ASN A 341 62.04 -49.92 -37.67
C ASN A 341 61.25 -48.64 -37.37
N HIS A 342 61.56 -47.62 -38.18
CA HIS A 342 60.88 -46.35 -38.30
C HIS A 342 59.34 -46.48 -38.29
N SER A 343 58.73 -46.06 -37.19
CA SER A 343 57.34 -45.57 -37.19
C SER A 343 57.07 -44.85 -35.87
N PHE A 344 56.62 -43.60 -35.95
CA PHE A 344 56.06 -42.83 -34.84
C PHE A 344 55.10 -43.69 -33.99
N PRO A 345 55.13 -43.64 -32.65
CA PRO A 345 54.20 -44.39 -31.82
C PRO A 345 52.76 -43.99 -32.21
N PRO A 346 51.90 -44.95 -32.61
CA PRO A 346 50.64 -44.65 -33.31
C PRO A 346 49.58 -43.94 -32.47
N ASN A 347 49.80 -43.74 -31.16
CA ASN A 347 48.79 -43.26 -30.22
C ASN A 347 49.17 -41.99 -29.42
N GLU A 348 50.12 -41.18 -29.87
CA GLU A 348 50.48 -39.93 -29.18
C GLU A 348 49.76 -38.70 -29.75
N CYS A 349 49.33 -37.79 -28.87
CA CYS A 349 48.71 -36.51 -29.21
C CYS A 349 49.63 -35.69 -30.11
N VAL A 350 49.14 -35.25 -31.27
CA VAL A 350 49.94 -34.47 -32.24
C VAL A 350 50.32 -33.07 -31.75
N ILE A 351 49.72 -32.60 -30.65
CA ILE A 351 49.96 -31.27 -30.10
C ILE A 351 51.04 -31.32 -29.01
N CYS A 352 50.85 -32.13 -27.97
CA CYS A 352 51.80 -32.19 -26.85
C CYS A 352 52.84 -33.30 -26.97
N LEU A 353 52.67 -34.26 -27.88
CA LEU A 353 53.58 -35.41 -28.07
C LEU A 353 53.90 -36.17 -26.77
N THR A 354 53.03 -36.08 -25.76
CA THR A 354 53.29 -36.59 -24.41
C THR A 354 52.13 -37.41 -23.85
N GLN A 355 50.90 -37.00 -24.18
CA GLN A 355 49.66 -37.65 -23.76
C GLN A 355 49.09 -38.49 -24.91
N PRO A 356 48.38 -39.59 -24.61
CA PRO A 356 47.71 -40.37 -25.64
C PRO A 356 46.54 -39.61 -26.27
N ARG A 357 46.10 -40.05 -27.45
CA ARG A 357 44.90 -39.49 -28.09
C ARG A 357 43.66 -40.06 -27.41
N ASP A 358 42.96 -39.24 -26.64
CA ASP A 358 41.81 -39.66 -25.83
C ASP A 358 40.54 -38.88 -26.18
N CYS A 359 40.50 -38.21 -27.34
CA CYS A 359 39.30 -37.53 -27.82
C CYS A 359 39.06 -37.74 -29.33
N ILE A 360 37.79 -37.92 -29.69
CA ILE A 360 37.29 -37.92 -31.08
C ILE A 360 36.69 -36.55 -31.37
N LEU A 361 37.18 -35.90 -32.42
CA LEU A 361 36.62 -34.65 -32.94
C LEU A 361 35.47 -34.99 -33.89
N LEU A 362 34.22 -34.77 -33.48
CA LEU A 362 33.06 -35.13 -34.32
C LEU A 362 32.83 -34.11 -35.43
N GLU A 363 32.03 -34.49 -36.43
CA GLU A 363 31.90 -33.89 -37.77
C GLU A 363 33.07 -34.19 -38.72
N CYS A 364 34.29 -34.36 -38.21
CA CYS A 364 35.45 -34.78 -39.01
C CYS A 364 36.01 -36.17 -38.65
N GLY A 365 35.69 -36.71 -37.48
CA GLY A 365 36.05 -38.06 -37.04
C GLY A 365 37.53 -38.28 -36.66
N HIS A 366 38.36 -37.23 -36.65
CA HIS A 366 39.80 -37.38 -36.37
C HIS A 366 40.08 -37.59 -34.88
N VAL A 367 40.87 -38.62 -34.60
CA VAL A 367 41.45 -38.90 -33.27
C VAL A 367 42.92 -38.47 -33.34
N CYS A 368 43.21 -37.23 -32.93
CA CYS A 368 44.55 -36.65 -33.13
C CYS A 368 45.13 -35.96 -31.89
N CYS A 369 44.33 -35.55 -30.90
CA CYS A 369 44.82 -34.83 -29.73
C CYS A 369 44.28 -35.42 -28.42
N CYS A 370 44.83 -35.00 -27.29
CA CYS A 370 44.28 -35.28 -25.98
C CYS A 370 43.27 -34.20 -25.55
N PHE A 371 42.38 -34.52 -24.62
CA PHE A 371 41.33 -33.63 -24.15
C PHE A 371 41.89 -32.32 -23.57
N VAL A 372 43.03 -32.39 -22.86
CA VAL A 372 43.72 -31.21 -22.31
C VAL A 372 44.19 -30.27 -23.42
N CYS A 373 44.79 -30.82 -24.48
CA CYS A 373 45.23 -30.01 -25.61
C CYS A 373 44.05 -29.43 -26.39
N PHE A 374 42.97 -30.19 -26.58
CA PHE A 374 41.73 -29.70 -27.18
C PHE A 374 41.17 -28.48 -26.44
N GLN A 375 41.06 -28.57 -25.11
CA GLN A 375 40.54 -27.48 -24.28
C GLN A 375 41.44 -26.23 -24.31
N SER A 376 42.74 -26.43 -24.56
CA SER A 376 43.74 -25.35 -24.64
C SER A 376 43.85 -24.72 -26.05
N MET A 377 43.10 -25.22 -27.04
CA MET A 377 43.14 -24.65 -28.39
C MET A 377 42.37 -23.33 -28.46
N HIS A 378 43.05 -22.27 -28.92
CA HIS A 378 42.44 -20.96 -29.14
C HIS A 378 41.40 -20.98 -30.27
N GLN A 379 41.57 -21.86 -31.25
CA GLN A 379 40.63 -22.06 -32.35
C GLN A 379 40.16 -23.51 -32.31
N GLN A 380 38.84 -23.71 -32.25
CA GLN A 380 38.20 -25.03 -32.23
C GLN A 380 38.18 -25.64 -33.63
N LYS A 381 39.36 -25.85 -34.22
CA LYS A 381 39.55 -26.44 -35.55
C LYS A 381 40.39 -27.70 -35.47
N CYS A 382 40.03 -28.70 -36.28
CA CYS A 382 40.76 -29.96 -36.32
C CYS A 382 42.22 -29.75 -36.76
N PRO A 383 43.23 -30.21 -35.99
CA PRO A 383 44.64 -30.11 -36.39
C PRO A 383 44.99 -30.81 -37.70
N ILE A 384 44.19 -31.80 -38.11
CA ILE A 384 44.41 -32.60 -39.32
C ILE A 384 43.72 -31.98 -40.53
N CYS A 385 42.40 -31.78 -40.47
CA CYS A 385 41.59 -31.36 -41.62
C CYS A 385 41.11 -29.89 -41.57
N ARG A 386 41.38 -29.17 -40.47
CA ARG A 386 41.03 -27.77 -40.23
C ARG A 386 39.53 -27.44 -40.21
N GLN A 387 38.67 -28.45 -40.19
CA GLN A 387 37.22 -28.30 -40.03
C GLN A 387 36.87 -27.83 -38.60
N ASP A 388 35.82 -27.03 -38.46
CA ASP A 388 35.34 -26.55 -37.16
C ASP A 388 34.83 -27.72 -36.30
N ILE A 389 35.25 -27.76 -35.05
CA ILE A 389 34.92 -28.79 -34.07
C ILE A 389 33.66 -28.34 -33.33
N VAL A 390 32.53 -29.00 -33.61
CA VAL A 390 31.25 -28.68 -32.97
C VAL A 390 31.09 -29.40 -31.62
N ARG A 391 31.67 -30.60 -31.50
CA ARG A 391 31.54 -31.44 -30.32
C ARG A 391 32.70 -32.44 -30.24
N VAL A 392 33.05 -32.84 -29.02
CA VAL A 392 34.14 -33.77 -28.73
C VAL A 392 33.65 -34.87 -27.81
N LEU A 393 34.02 -36.11 -28.12
CA LEU A 393 33.77 -37.26 -27.25
C LEU A 393 35.09 -37.81 -26.70
N PRO A 394 35.14 -38.17 -25.41
CA PRO A 394 36.27 -38.92 -24.87
C PRO A 394 36.32 -40.31 -25.52
N PHE A 395 37.49 -40.71 -25.98
CA PHE A 395 37.76 -42.00 -26.59
C PHE A 395 38.68 -42.81 -25.69
N TYR A 396 38.20 -43.98 -25.27
CA TYR A 396 38.95 -44.92 -24.48
C TYR A 396 39.31 -46.12 -25.36
N GLN A 397 40.59 -46.25 -25.70
CA GLN A 397 41.10 -47.44 -26.36
C GLN A 397 41.47 -48.45 -25.25
N PRO A 398 40.79 -49.61 -25.17
CA PRO A 398 41.00 -50.58 -24.10
C PRO A 398 42.40 -51.20 -24.09
#